data_AF-A0A7S4DEU6-F1
#
_entry.id   AF-A0A7S4DEU6-F1
#
_cell.length_a   1.000
_cell.length_b   1.000
_cell.length_c   1.000
_cell.angle_alpha   90.00
_cell.angle_beta   90.00
_cell.angle_gamma   90.00
#
_symmetry.space_group_name_H-M   'P 1'
#
loop_
_entity.id
_entity.type
_entity.pdbx_description
1 polymer ?
#
loop_
_entity_poly.entity_id
_entity_poly.type
_entity_poly.pdbx_seq_one_letter_code
_entity_poly.pdbx_strand_id
1 'polypeptide(L)'
;VGVTGGTGAWDAPMEIRCARDANLTDWGEPEELFFVHYNRWLPYDPARPWKENGTWYMLVCTDGCNGTESELPCDQGYSIDMWSSPWLRGPKKNWTFAGTMYNTKASIVKNANITREI
;
A
#
# COMPACT_ATOMS: atom_id res chain seq x y z
N VAL A 1 -0.85 14.03 -4.14
CA VAL A 1 -0.16 14.56 -2.94
C VAL A 1 -0.27 13.48 -1.89
N GLY A 2 0.84 12.84 -1.51
CA GLY A 2 0.81 11.88 -0.39
C GLY A 2 0.39 12.63 0.86
N VAL A 3 -0.60 12.12 1.60
CA VAL A 3 -1.06 12.74 2.84
C VAL A 3 0.13 12.75 3.80
N THR A 4 0.42 13.92 4.39
CA THR A 4 1.47 14.07 5.40
C THR A 4 1.19 13.11 6.54
N GLY A 5 2.16 12.23 6.84
CA GLY A 5 2.14 11.19 7.87
C GLY A 5 1.20 11.50 9.05
N GLY A 6 -0.02 10.97 9.01
CA GLY A 6 -0.94 11.04 10.13
C GLY A 6 -0.46 10.12 11.23
N THR A 7 -0.31 10.59 12.47
CA THR A 7 0.17 9.81 13.63
C THR A 7 -0.84 8.77 14.14
N GLY A 8 -1.72 8.27 13.26
CA GLY A 8 -2.79 7.36 13.62
C GLY A 8 -2.26 5.96 13.92
N ALA A 9 -2.84 5.30 14.94
CA ALA A 9 -2.52 3.92 15.28
C ALA A 9 -2.92 2.88 14.19
N TRP A 10 -3.41 3.36 13.05
CA TRP A 10 -3.93 2.60 11.91
C TRP A 10 -3.05 2.72 10.67
N ASP A 11 -1.90 3.38 10.76
CA ASP A 11 -0.88 3.34 9.73
C ASP A 11 -0.32 1.91 9.62
N ALA A 12 -0.36 1.36 8.42
CA ALA A 12 0.31 0.10 8.13
C ALA A 12 1.65 0.43 7.45
N PRO A 13 2.80 0.19 8.09
CA PRO A 13 4.08 0.35 7.41
C PRO A 13 4.14 -0.65 6.26
N MET A 14 4.51 -0.16 5.07
CA MET A 14 4.90 -1.06 3.99
C MET A 14 6.25 -1.65 4.35
N GLU A 15 6.31 -2.95 4.60
CA GLU A 15 7.54 -3.63 5.04
C GLU A 15 8.05 -4.62 4.00
N ILE A 16 9.36 -4.81 3.98
CA ILE A 16 10.01 -5.93 3.29
C ILE A 16 10.71 -6.83 4.31
N ARG A 17 10.64 -8.13 4.08
CA ARG A 17 11.41 -9.13 4.85
C ARG A 17 12.33 -9.87 3.90
N CYS A 18 13.60 -9.98 4.27
CA CYS A 18 14.57 -10.80 3.53
C CYS A 18 14.58 -12.20 4.14
N ALA A 19 14.45 -13.23 3.32
CA ALA A 19 14.71 -14.59 3.77
C ALA A 19 16.18 -14.72 4.19
N ARG A 20 16.41 -15.37 5.33
CA ARG A 20 17.76 -15.68 5.85
C ARG A 20 18.28 -16.99 5.27
N ASP A 21 17.39 -17.84 4.75
CA ASP A 21 17.71 -19.10 4.10
C ASP A 21 17.08 -19.22 2.71
N ALA A 22 17.62 -20.11 1.88
CA ALA A 22 17.16 -20.34 0.52
C ALA A 22 15.80 -21.06 0.43
N ASN A 23 15.36 -21.74 1.50
CA ASN A 23 14.09 -22.47 1.53
C ASN A 23 12.92 -21.59 2.00
N LEU A 24 13.16 -20.29 2.28
CA LEU A 24 12.15 -19.32 2.72
C LEU A 24 11.46 -19.72 4.04
N THR A 25 12.21 -20.34 4.94
CA THR A 25 11.70 -20.84 6.24
C THR A 25 12.10 -19.96 7.43
N ASP A 26 13.14 -19.16 7.28
CA ASP A 26 13.65 -18.18 8.24
C ASP A 26 13.66 -16.80 7.59
N TRP A 27 13.15 -15.82 8.33
CA TRP A 27 12.94 -14.46 7.85
C TRP A 27 13.67 -13.46 8.73
N GLY A 28 14.25 -12.45 8.09
CA GLY A 28 14.83 -11.31 8.76
C GLY A 28 13.80 -10.46 9.51
N GLU A 29 14.32 -9.53 10.30
CA GLU A 29 13.49 -8.47 10.87
C GLU A 29 12.80 -7.68 9.76
N PRO A 30 11.57 -7.21 9.99
CA PRO A 30 10.90 -6.32 9.06
C PRO A 30 11.71 -5.04 8.84
N GLU A 31 11.90 -4.71 7.57
CA GLU A 31 12.48 -3.44 7.16
C GLU A 31 11.36 -2.58 6.56
N GLU A 32 11.03 -1.49 7.24
CA GLU A 32 10.07 -0.51 6.74
C GLU A 32 10.54 0.05 5.38
N LEU A 33 9.63 0.30 4.46
CA LEU A 33 9.90 0.96 3.17
C LEU A 33 9.41 2.40 3.21
N PHE A 34 8.11 2.59 3.50
CA PHE A 34 7.43 3.86 3.70
C PHE A 34 6.07 3.64 4.35
N PHE A 35 5.45 4.71 4.83
CA PHE A 35 4.11 4.68 5.41
C PHE A 35 3.06 4.89 4.34
N VAL A 36 1.96 4.15 4.46
CA VAL A 36 0.74 4.44 3.72
C VAL A 36 -0.43 4.38 4.69
N HIS A 37 -1.37 5.30 4.51
CA HIS A 37 -2.58 5.42 5.33
C HIS A 37 -3.75 4.73 4.63
N TYR A 38 -4.58 4.00 5.39
CA TYR A 38 -5.61 3.12 4.82
C TYR A 38 -6.90 3.04 5.67
N ASN A 39 -7.97 2.56 5.03
CA ASN A 39 -9.26 2.19 5.64
C ASN A 39 -9.31 0.66 5.91
N ARG A 40 -9.65 0.24 7.13
CA ARG A 40 -9.51 -1.16 7.62
C ARG A 40 -10.27 -2.23 6.83
N TRP A 41 -11.25 -1.86 6.01
CA TRP A 41 -12.22 -2.80 5.43
C TRP A 41 -11.82 -3.42 4.09
N LEU A 42 -10.71 -3.00 3.50
CA LEU A 42 -10.26 -3.55 2.21
C LEU A 42 -9.00 -4.39 2.40
N PRO A 43 -8.96 -5.62 1.86
CA PRO A 43 -7.72 -6.38 1.78
C PRO A 43 -6.78 -5.65 0.81
N TYR A 44 -5.67 -5.15 1.36
CA TYR A 44 -4.64 -4.48 0.58
C TYR A 44 -3.58 -5.50 0.17
N ASP A 45 -3.54 -5.82 -1.11
CA ASP A 45 -2.50 -6.67 -1.70
C ASP A 45 -1.56 -5.78 -2.53
N PRO A 46 -0.55 -5.15 -1.91
CA PRO A 46 0.42 -4.36 -2.64
C PRO A 46 1.13 -5.28 -3.64
N ALA A 47 1.21 -4.84 -4.89
CA ALA A 47 1.98 -5.59 -5.86
C ALA A 47 3.45 -5.64 -5.42
N ARG A 48 4.09 -6.80 -5.56
CA ARG A 48 5.53 -6.96 -5.24
C ARG A 48 6.33 -5.84 -5.93
N PRO A 49 7.24 -5.15 -5.21
CA PRO A 49 8.11 -4.16 -5.84
C PRO A 49 8.88 -4.71 -7.04
N TRP A 50 8.96 -3.95 -8.11
CA TRP A 50 9.74 -4.31 -9.30
C TRP A 50 10.71 -3.19 -9.67
N LYS A 51 11.71 -3.51 -10.49
CA LYS A 51 12.73 -2.56 -10.93
C LYS A 51 12.69 -2.38 -12.43
N GLU A 52 12.67 -1.13 -12.88
CA GLU A 52 12.69 -0.76 -14.30
C GLU A 52 13.58 0.47 -14.50
N ASN A 53 14.50 0.40 -15.47
CA ASN A 53 15.43 1.48 -15.80
C ASN A 53 16.20 2.06 -14.60
N GLY A 54 16.57 1.21 -13.63
CA GLY A 54 17.30 1.64 -12.44
C GLY A 54 16.42 2.07 -11.27
N THR A 55 15.12 2.32 -11.49
CA THR A 55 14.17 2.78 -10.48
C THR A 55 13.29 1.62 -9.99
N TRP A 56 13.06 1.57 -8.68
CA TRP A 56 12.09 0.66 -8.07
C TRP A 56 10.71 1.28 -8.10
N TYR A 57 9.70 0.46 -8.32
CA TYR A 57 8.30 0.84 -8.31
C TYR A 57 7.49 -0.13 -7.46
N MET A 58 6.37 0.35 -6.91
CA MET A 58 5.40 -0.45 -6.18
C MET A 58 4.00 0.12 -6.41
N LEU A 59 3.02 -0.77 -6.58
CA LEU A 59 1.61 -0.38 -6.67
C LEU A 59 0.94 -0.65 -5.32
N VAL A 60 0.14 0.32 -4.90
CA VAL A 60 -0.64 0.26 -3.68
C VAL A 60 -2.07 0.62 -4.01
N CYS A 61 -3.00 -0.26 -3.69
CA CYS A 61 -4.41 0.07 -3.73
C CYS A 61 -4.73 0.98 -2.55
N THR A 62 -5.30 2.15 -2.81
CA THR A 62 -5.70 3.13 -1.81
C THR A 62 -7.21 3.35 -1.91
N ASP A 63 -7.84 3.58 -0.77
CA ASP A 63 -9.17 4.18 -0.74
C ASP A 63 -8.95 5.69 -0.80
N GLY A 64 -9.45 6.34 -1.85
CA GLY A 64 -9.31 7.78 -2.04
C GLY A 64 -9.95 8.56 -0.89
N CYS A 65 -10.85 7.91 -0.15
CA CYS A 65 -11.49 8.45 1.03
C CYS A 65 -10.76 8.00 2.28
N ASN A 66 -9.51 8.41 2.41
CA ASN A 66 -8.72 8.24 3.64
C ASN A 66 -9.35 8.90 4.89
N GLY A 67 -10.54 9.52 4.78
CA GLY A 67 -11.42 9.81 5.90
C GLY A 67 -12.28 8.58 6.19
N THR A 68 -12.50 8.28 7.46
CA THR A 68 -13.34 7.16 7.95
C THR A 68 -14.84 7.30 7.58
N GLU A 69 -15.16 7.71 6.36
CA GLU A 69 -16.53 7.87 5.90
C GLU A 69 -17.19 6.50 5.93
N SER A 70 -18.22 6.41 6.77
CA SER A 70 -19.04 5.24 6.97
C SER A 70 -19.95 4.94 5.76
N GLU A 71 -19.97 5.82 4.75
CA GLU A 71 -20.79 5.68 3.55
C GLU A 71 -19.93 5.31 2.33
N LEU A 72 -20.17 4.11 1.80
CA LEU A 72 -19.62 3.64 0.53
C LEU A 72 -20.70 3.72 -0.57
N PRO A 73 -20.35 4.05 -1.83
CA PRO A 73 -19.03 4.47 -2.31
C PRO A 73 -18.79 5.96 -2.04
N CYS A 74 -17.61 6.29 -1.57
CA CYS A 74 -17.23 7.65 -1.27
C CYS A 74 -16.81 8.42 -2.54
N ASP A 75 -16.78 9.75 -2.46
CA ASP A 75 -16.67 10.60 -3.66
C ASP A 75 -15.32 10.51 -4.38
N GLN A 76 -14.24 10.20 -3.66
CA GLN A 76 -12.89 10.04 -4.24
C GLN A 76 -12.68 8.63 -4.84
N GLY A 77 -13.54 7.67 -4.49
CA GLY A 77 -13.48 6.30 -4.98
C GLY A 77 -12.21 5.55 -4.55
N TYR A 78 -11.86 4.51 -5.29
CA TYR A 78 -10.66 3.69 -5.09
C TYR A 78 -9.59 4.03 -6.11
N SER A 79 -8.32 3.95 -5.71
CA SER A 79 -7.17 4.17 -6.56
C SER A 79 -6.15 3.05 -6.51
N ILE A 80 -5.41 2.89 -7.59
CA ILE A 80 -4.13 2.18 -7.60
C ILE A 80 -3.06 3.25 -7.78
N ASP A 81 -2.31 3.48 -6.72
CA ASP A 81 -1.25 4.46 -6.65
C ASP A 81 0.11 3.82 -6.86
N MET A 82 0.97 4.48 -7.64
CA MET A 82 2.34 4.05 -7.88
C MET A 82 3.30 4.88 -7.03
N TRP A 83 4.23 4.18 -6.39
CA TRP A 83 5.34 4.75 -5.65
C TRP A 83 6.65 4.35 -6.32
N SER A 84 7.66 5.21 -6.22
CA SER A 84 8.97 4.98 -6.84
C SER A 84 10.13 5.32 -5.91
N SER A 85 11.24 4.57 -6.02
CA SER A 85 12.45 4.80 -5.24
C SER A 85 13.72 4.43 -6.03
N PRO A 86 14.85 5.15 -5.89
CA PRO A 86 16.13 4.73 -6.46
C PRO A 86 16.68 3.45 -5.81
N TRP A 87 16.27 3.14 -4.58
CA TRP A 87 16.71 1.97 -3.83
C TRP A 87 15.51 1.27 -3.18
N LEU A 88 15.45 -0.05 -3.29
CA LEU A 88 14.38 -0.83 -2.66
C LEU A 88 14.35 -0.62 -1.15
N ARG A 89 15.52 -0.67 -0.52
CA ARG A 89 15.68 -0.75 0.94
C ARG A 89 16.94 -0.02 1.42
N GLY A 90 17.11 0.07 2.72
CA GLY A 90 18.24 0.66 3.43
C GLY A 90 18.17 2.18 3.56
N PRO A 91 19.24 2.82 4.05
CA PRO A 91 19.28 4.28 4.28
C PRO A 91 19.11 5.14 3.01
N LYS A 92 19.23 4.53 1.83
CA LYS A 92 19.05 5.20 0.54
C LYS A 92 17.66 5.01 -0.06
N LYS A 93 16.76 4.27 0.61
CA LYS A 93 15.36 4.15 0.20
C LYS A 93 14.73 5.54 0.25
N ASN A 94 14.11 5.96 -0.83
CA ASN A 94 13.43 7.24 -0.91
C ASN A 94 12.17 7.05 -1.76
N TRP A 95 11.20 6.37 -1.17
CA TRP A 95 9.93 6.10 -1.80
C TRP A 95 9.10 7.38 -1.89
N THR A 96 8.72 7.74 -3.11
CA THR A 96 7.96 8.94 -3.44
C THR A 96 6.78 8.58 -4.33
N PHE A 97 5.67 9.30 -4.16
CA PHE A 97 4.48 9.11 -4.97
C PHE A 97 4.77 9.48 -6.44
N ALA A 98 4.63 8.52 -7.34
CA ALA A 98 4.90 8.68 -8.76
C ALA A 98 3.63 9.04 -9.56
N GLY A 99 2.44 8.68 -9.05
CA GLY A 99 1.17 9.00 -9.68
C GLY A 99 0.09 7.96 -9.41
N THR A 100 -1.16 8.31 -9.72
CA THR A 100 -2.29 7.38 -9.69
C THR A 100 -2.42 6.70 -11.06
N MET A 101 -2.29 5.38 -11.08
CA MET A 101 -2.37 4.57 -12.30
C MET A 101 -3.80 4.27 -12.72
N TYR A 102 -4.70 4.19 -11.73
CA TYR A 102 -6.11 3.91 -11.94
C TYR A 102 -6.92 4.55 -10.82
N ASN A 103 -8.06 5.13 -11.15
CA ASN A 103 -9.03 5.61 -10.17
C ASN A 103 -10.44 5.26 -10.64
N THR A 104 -11.28 4.79 -9.73
CA THR A 104 -12.67 4.43 -10.02
C THR A 104 -13.58 4.69 -8.83
N LYS A 105 -14.78 5.20 -9.10
CA LYS A 105 -15.86 5.25 -8.10
C LYS A 105 -16.72 3.99 -8.10
N ALA A 106 -16.50 3.09 -9.07
CA ALA A 106 -17.28 1.88 -9.19
C ALA A 106 -16.81 0.85 -8.15
N SER A 107 -17.72 0.44 -7.27
CA SER A 107 -17.52 -0.81 -6.52
C SER A 107 -17.76 -1.99 -7.46
N ILE A 108 -16.73 -2.81 -7.65
CA ILE A 108 -16.82 -4.04 -8.46
C ILE A 108 -17.50 -5.16 -7.68
N VAL A 109 -17.57 -5.03 -6.35
CA VAL A 109 -18.15 -6.03 -5.47
C VAL A 109 -19.52 -5.56 -5.00
N LYS A 110 -20.55 -5.85 -5.82
CA LYS A 110 -21.92 -5.42 -5.56
C LYS A 110 -22.57 -6.09 -4.34
N ASN A 111 -21.97 -7.16 -3.78
CA ASN A 111 -22.53 -7.97 -2.69
C ASN A 111 -21.44 -8.65 -1.80
N ALA A 112 -20.23 -8.08 -1.65
CA ALA A 112 -19.29 -8.68 -0.71
C ALA A 112 -19.73 -8.41 0.72
N ASN A 113 -20.32 -9.43 1.34
CA ASN A 113 -20.19 -9.59 2.77
C ASN A 113 -18.72 -9.95 3.05
N ILE A 114 -17.86 -8.93 3.15
CA ILE A 114 -16.54 -9.08 3.77
C ILE A 114 -16.84 -9.38 5.24
N THR A 115 -17.08 -10.66 5.52
CA THR A 115 -17.20 -11.13 6.89
C THR A 115 -15.82 -10.98 7.50
N ARG A 116 -15.76 -10.24 8.60
CA ARG A 116 -14.58 -10.13 9.45
C ARG A 116 -14.10 -11.55 9.74
N GLU A 117 -12.91 -11.93 9.24
CA GLU A 117 -12.25 -13.14 9.74
C GLU A 117 -12.09 -12.97 11.25
N ILE A 118 -12.63 -13.94 12.00
CA ILE A 118 -12.62 -14.00 13.46
C ILE A 118 -11.29 -14.57 13.91
#